data_AF-A0A945MG08-F1
#
_entry.id   AF-A0A945MG08-F1
#
_cell.length_a   1.000
_cell.length_b   1.000
_cell.length_c   1.000
_cell.angle_alpha   90.00
_cell.angle_beta   90.00
_cell.angle_gamma   90.00
#
_symmetry.space_group_name_H-M   'P 1'
#
loop_
_entity.id
_entity.type
_entity.pdbx_description
1 polymer ?
#
loop_
_entity_poly.entity_id
_entity_poly.type
_entity_poly.pdbx_seq_one_letter_code
_entity_poly.pdbx_strand_id
1 'polypeptide(L)'
;KKKEKWDANSSSWKNPDTDTLVGSSVKDERTYSKEKVVDYVQDLVFHAIDVNGKLISPPPTATNSTKEFVYKIKTVDIALTKRSRKEFFKESKLRAKKSLEDDKRDIKKTDKYLRETIIISANTRNLGLL
;
A
#
# COMPACT_ATOMS: atom_id res chain seq x y z
N LYS A 1 10.31 4.64 -1.65
CA LYS A 1 10.76 4.79 -0.24
C LYS A 1 12.28 4.57 -0.25
N LYS A 2 13.08 5.23 0.58
CA LYS A 2 14.52 4.94 0.75
C LYS A 2 14.83 4.58 2.19
N LYS A 3 15.86 3.78 2.43
CA LYS A 3 16.38 3.48 3.76
C LYS A 3 17.88 3.64 3.75
N GLU A 4 18.36 4.50 4.64
CA GLU A 4 19.75 4.92 4.71
C GLU A 4 20.29 4.65 6.11
N LYS A 5 21.60 4.45 6.20
CA LYS A 5 22.32 4.24 7.46
C LYS A 5 23.03 5.53 7.86
N TRP A 6 22.92 5.89 9.12
CA TRP A 6 23.68 7.01 9.69
C TRP A 6 25.13 6.60 9.92
N ASP A 7 26.08 7.42 9.44
CA ASP A 7 27.49 7.30 9.77
C ASP A 7 27.87 8.37 10.80
N ALA A 8 28.22 7.92 12.01
CA ALA A 8 28.61 8.80 13.10
C ALA A 8 29.98 9.47 12.87
N ASN A 9 30.88 8.85 12.09
CA ASN A 9 32.22 9.38 11.86
C ASN A 9 32.18 10.57 10.90
N SER A 10 31.38 10.48 9.84
CA SER A 10 31.21 11.55 8.86
C SER A 10 30.01 12.47 9.17
N SER A 11 29.27 12.19 10.24
CA SER A 11 28.02 12.89 10.61
C SER A 11 27.06 13.04 9.42
N SER A 12 26.90 11.97 8.64
CA SER A 12 26.11 11.99 7.40
C SER A 12 25.41 10.66 7.14
N TRP A 13 24.33 10.70 6.35
CA TRP A 13 23.69 9.51 5.82
C TRP A 13 24.55 8.90 4.71
N LYS A 14 24.81 7.59 4.78
CA LYS A 14 25.54 6.88 3.72
C LYS A 14 24.69 6.74 2.46
N ASN A 15 25.35 6.77 1.30
CA ASN A 15 24.71 6.47 0.04
C ASN A 15 24.36 4.96 -0.02
N PRO A 16 23.07 4.60 -0.07
CA PRO A 16 22.64 3.20 -0.06
C PRO A 16 23.02 2.43 -1.33
N ASP A 17 23.39 3.11 -2.42
CA ASP A 17 23.85 2.44 -3.64
C ASP A 17 25.28 1.93 -3.52
N THR A 18 26.05 2.46 -2.56
CA THR A 18 27.47 2.15 -2.35
C THR A 18 27.79 1.68 -0.93
N ASP A 19 26.80 1.57 -0.04
CA ASP A 19 27.02 1.09 1.33
C ASP A 19 27.27 -0.43 1.34
N THR A 20 28.28 -0.85 2.11
CA THR A 20 28.67 -2.25 2.24
C THR A 20 28.60 -2.71 3.69
N LEU A 21 28.51 -4.03 3.87
CA LEU A 21 28.62 -4.63 5.19
C LEU A 21 29.98 -4.30 5.81
N VAL A 22 30.00 -4.12 7.14
CA VAL A 22 31.22 -3.77 7.87
C VAL A 22 32.29 -4.85 7.62
N GLY A 23 33.45 -4.43 7.12
CA GLY A 23 34.57 -5.32 6.82
C GLY A 23 34.40 -6.16 5.55
N SER A 24 33.46 -5.81 4.66
CA SER A 24 33.18 -6.55 3.43
C SER A 24 32.98 -5.62 2.23
N SER A 25 33.20 -6.17 1.02
CA SER A 25 32.86 -5.53 -0.25
C SER A 25 31.41 -5.80 -0.70
N VAL A 26 30.66 -6.60 0.08
CA VAL A 26 29.27 -6.95 -0.22
C VAL A 26 28.34 -5.79 0.16
N LYS A 27 27.41 -5.44 -0.74
CA LYS A 27 26.42 -4.39 -0.53
C LYS A 27 25.53 -4.68 0.68
N ASP A 28 25.25 -3.67 1.50
CA ASP A 28 24.36 -3.81 2.67
C ASP A 28 22.88 -3.77 2.24
N GLU A 29 22.27 -4.94 2.08
CA GLU A 29 20.86 -5.11 1.68
C GLU A 29 19.85 -4.47 2.65
N ARG A 30 20.27 -4.07 3.85
CA ARG A 30 19.40 -3.36 4.81
C ARG A 30 19.19 -1.90 4.42
N THR A 31 19.98 -1.39 3.48
CA THR A 31 19.88 -0.04 2.91
C THR A 31 19.50 -0.12 1.44
N TYR A 32 18.74 0.86 0.95
CA TYR A 32 18.29 0.89 -0.44
C TYR A 32 17.94 2.32 -0.87
N SER A 33 18.27 2.63 -2.13
CA SER A 33 17.96 3.91 -2.75
C SER A 33 16.47 4.04 -3.06
N LYS A 34 16.04 5.23 -3.50
CA LYS A 34 14.63 5.44 -3.85
C LYS A 34 14.32 4.67 -5.13
N GLU A 35 13.58 3.59 -4.99
CA GLU A 35 12.99 2.90 -6.14
C GLU A 35 11.54 3.32 -6.35
N LYS A 36 11.18 3.45 -7.63
CA LYS A 36 9.83 3.74 -8.07
C LYS A 36 9.06 2.43 -8.16
N VAL A 37 8.32 2.11 -7.10
CA VAL A 37 7.60 0.83 -6.98
C VAL A 37 6.33 0.81 -7.81
N VAL A 38 5.51 1.88 -7.78
CA VAL A 38 4.31 2.04 -8.61
C VAL A 38 4.07 3.53 -8.86
N ASP A 39 3.61 3.89 -10.06
CA ASP A 39 3.24 5.27 -10.40
C ASP A 39 1.73 5.40 -10.64
N TYR A 40 1.23 6.63 -10.55
CA TYR A 40 -0.16 6.96 -10.85
C TYR A 40 -1.20 6.18 -10.03
N VAL A 41 -0.84 5.78 -8.80
CA VAL A 41 -1.79 5.26 -7.81
C VAL A 41 -2.73 6.40 -7.41
N GLN A 42 -4.03 6.12 -7.40
CA GLN A 42 -5.07 7.08 -7.02
C GLN A 42 -5.68 6.72 -5.68
N ASP A 43 -5.80 5.43 -5.37
CA ASP A 43 -6.38 4.96 -4.12
C ASP A 43 -5.84 3.56 -3.76
N LEU A 44 -5.75 3.29 -2.46
CA LEU A 44 -5.36 2.00 -1.91
C LEU A 44 -6.16 1.73 -0.65
N VAL A 45 -6.90 0.63 -0.67
CA VAL A 45 -7.86 0.27 0.38
C VAL A 45 -7.57 -1.14 0.87
N PHE A 46 -7.64 -1.32 2.18
CA PHE A 46 -7.56 -2.61 2.85
C PHE A 46 -8.87 -2.86 3.58
N HIS A 47 -9.50 -3.99 3.28
CA HIS A 47 -10.69 -4.48 3.98
C HIS A 47 -10.30 -5.74 4.74
N ALA A 48 -10.38 -5.68 6.07
CA ALA A 48 -10.12 -6.82 6.94
C ALA A 48 -11.39 -7.69 7.00
N ILE A 49 -11.26 -8.97 6.70
CA ILE A 49 -12.38 -9.91 6.60
C ILE A 49 -12.19 -11.02 7.62
N ASP A 50 -13.26 -11.33 8.37
CA ASP A 50 -13.27 -12.39 9.36
C ASP A 50 -13.44 -13.80 8.73
N VAL A 51 -13.51 -14.83 9.58
CA VAL A 51 -13.66 -16.23 9.15
C VAL A 51 -14.98 -16.52 8.42
N ASN A 52 -16.00 -15.70 8.63
CA ASN A 52 -17.31 -15.86 8.02
C ASN A 52 -17.44 -15.04 6.71
N GLY A 53 -16.37 -14.39 6.27
CA GLY A 53 -16.40 -13.51 5.10
C GLY A 53 -16.97 -12.12 5.40
N LYS A 54 -17.12 -11.73 6.67
CA LYS A 54 -17.67 -10.42 7.06
C LYS A 54 -16.58 -9.37 7.21
N LEU A 55 -16.86 -8.16 6.72
CA LEU A 55 -16.01 -7.00 6.93
C LEU A 55 -15.92 -6.64 8.41
N ILE A 56 -14.69 -6.49 8.91
CA ILE A 56 -14.39 -5.96 10.24
C ILE A 56 -14.27 -4.44 10.11
N SER A 57 -15.30 -3.71 10.57
CA SER A 57 -15.36 -2.26 10.53
C SER A 57 -15.73 -1.69 11.91
N PRO A 58 -14.97 -0.72 12.47
CA PRO A 58 -13.72 -0.19 11.93
C PRO A 58 -12.60 -1.24 11.90
N PRO A 59 -11.58 -1.07 11.04
CA PRO A 59 -10.39 -1.95 11.06
C PRO A 59 -9.77 -2.00 12.47
N PRO A 60 -9.35 -3.18 12.98
CA PRO A 60 -8.82 -3.29 14.34
C PRO A 60 -7.63 -2.37 14.58
N THR A 61 -7.67 -1.63 15.69
CA THR A 61 -6.53 -0.87 16.21
C THR A 61 -6.35 -1.22 17.68
N ALA A 62 -5.21 -0.83 18.28
CA ALA A 62 -4.92 -1.17 19.68
C ALA A 62 -5.96 -0.65 20.69
N THR A 63 -6.75 0.36 20.32
CA THR A 63 -7.63 1.09 21.23
C THR A 63 -9.11 1.10 20.84
N ASN A 64 -9.47 0.60 19.66
CA ASN A 64 -10.85 0.65 19.19
C ASN A 64 -11.70 -0.54 19.65
N SER A 65 -13.01 -0.46 19.39
CA SER A 65 -13.98 -1.50 19.73
C SER A 65 -13.70 -2.84 19.06
N THR A 66 -12.92 -2.85 17.97
CA THR A 66 -12.58 -4.05 17.20
C THR A 66 -11.18 -4.59 17.50
N LYS A 67 -10.49 -4.09 18.53
CA LYS A 67 -9.11 -4.49 18.88
C LYS A 67 -8.90 -6.01 19.00
N GLU A 68 -9.88 -6.72 19.57
CA GLU A 68 -9.86 -8.17 19.78
C GLU A 68 -9.98 -8.98 18.46
N PHE A 69 -10.35 -8.32 17.36
CA PHE A 69 -10.47 -8.95 16.06
C PHE A 69 -9.16 -8.92 15.27
N VAL A 70 -8.08 -8.32 15.78
CA VAL A 70 -6.79 -8.26 15.06
C VAL A 70 -6.27 -9.65 14.70
N TYR A 71 -6.45 -10.64 15.59
CA TYR A 71 -6.08 -12.04 15.37
C TYR A 71 -7.19 -12.88 14.72
N LYS A 72 -8.36 -12.27 14.47
CA LYS A 72 -9.52 -12.90 13.81
C LYS A 72 -9.62 -12.56 12.33
N ILE A 73 -8.72 -11.71 11.81
CA ILE A 73 -8.59 -11.42 10.39
C ILE A 73 -8.13 -12.69 9.66
N LYS A 74 -8.94 -13.18 8.72
CA LYS A 74 -8.63 -14.36 7.90
C LYS A 74 -8.19 -14.02 6.48
N THR A 75 -8.77 -12.97 5.93
CA THR A 75 -8.44 -12.46 4.61
C THR A 75 -8.36 -10.94 4.66
N VAL A 76 -7.47 -10.37 3.88
CA VAL A 76 -7.45 -8.93 3.60
C VAL A 76 -7.69 -8.75 2.12
N ASP A 77 -8.78 -8.08 1.79
CA ASP A 77 -9.02 -7.61 0.43
C ASP A 77 -8.28 -6.29 0.22
N ILE A 78 -7.42 -6.28 -0.78
CA ILE A 78 -6.57 -5.16 -1.16
C ILE A 78 -7.10 -4.63 -2.48
N ALA A 79 -7.65 -3.42 -2.47
CA ALA A 79 -8.10 -2.74 -3.67
C ALA A 79 -7.14 -1.62 -4.03
N LEU A 80 -6.44 -1.79 -5.16
CA LEU A 80 -5.51 -0.81 -5.70
C LEU A 80 -6.12 -0.15 -6.93
N THR A 81 -6.36 1.16 -6.86
CA THR A 81 -6.84 1.95 -7.99
C THR A 81 -5.68 2.70 -8.62
N LYS A 82 -5.43 2.48 -9.91
CA LYS A 82 -4.44 3.23 -10.70
C LYS A 82 -5.13 4.03 -11.80
N ARG A 83 -4.51 5.11 -12.23
CA ARG A 83 -4.87 5.81 -13.48
C ARG A 83 -3.88 5.50 -14.59
N SER A 84 -4.33 5.62 -15.84
CA SER A 84 -3.46 5.53 -17.01
C SER A 84 -2.39 6.63 -16.97
N ARG A 85 -1.19 6.30 -17.47
CA ARG A 85 -0.07 7.25 -17.56
C ARG A 85 -0.34 8.38 -18.55
N LYS A 86 -0.91 8.03 -19.71
CA LYS A 86 -1.31 8.98 -20.76
C LYS A 86 -2.83 9.15 -20.76
N GLU A 87 -3.29 10.21 -21.40
CA GLU A 87 -4.70 10.38 -21.74
C GLU A 87 -5.16 9.16 -22.55
N PHE A 88 -6.22 8.53 -22.08
CA PHE A 88 -6.80 7.34 -22.70
C PHE A 88 -8.04 7.70 -23.52
N PHE A 89 -8.80 8.70 -23.08
CA PHE A 89 -10.01 9.14 -23.73
C PHE A 89 -9.77 10.39 -24.59
N LYS A 90 -10.51 10.51 -25.69
CA LYS A 90 -10.45 11.68 -26.59
C LYS A 90 -10.92 12.96 -25.89
N GLU A 91 -12.06 12.87 -25.21
CA GLU A 91 -12.72 14.00 -24.56
C GLU A 91 -12.62 13.95 -23.04
N SER A 92 -12.47 15.14 -22.43
CA SER A 92 -12.55 15.30 -20.98
C SER A 92 -14.01 15.20 -20.57
N LYS A 93 -14.34 14.19 -19.74
CA LYS A 93 -15.70 13.96 -19.25
C LYS A 93 -15.66 13.57 -17.78
N LEU A 94 -16.74 13.85 -17.05
CA LEU A 94 -16.88 13.38 -15.68
C LEU A 94 -16.88 11.86 -15.67
N ARG A 95 -15.90 11.28 -14.98
CA ARG A 95 -15.75 9.84 -14.79
C ARG A 95 -15.75 9.55 -13.30
N ALA A 96 -16.71 8.72 -12.90
CA ALA A 96 -16.86 8.26 -11.53
C ALA A 96 -16.40 6.81 -11.43
N LYS A 97 -15.46 6.55 -10.53
CA LYS A 97 -15.12 5.19 -10.07
C LYS A 97 -15.74 5.00 -8.70
N LYS A 98 -16.48 3.91 -8.55
CA LYS A 98 -17.09 3.53 -7.27
C LYS A 98 -16.08 2.84 -6.36
N SER A 99 -16.10 3.21 -5.09
CA SER A 99 -15.44 2.44 -4.04
C SER A 99 -16.14 1.09 -3.84
N LEU A 100 -15.47 0.15 -3.18
CA LEU A 100 -16.01 -1.19 -2.91
C LEU A 100 -17.10 -1.20 -1.84
N GLU A 101 -17.00 -0.35 -0.84
CA GLU A 101 -17.85 -0.37 0.36
C GLU A 101 -18.36 1.03 0.74
N ASP A 102 -17.49 2.03 0.68
CA ASP A 102 -17.79 3.40 1.17
C ASP A 102 -17.81 4.41 0.02
N ASP A 103 -18.98 5.00 -0.24
CA ASP A 103 -19.19 6.02 -1.28
C ASP A 103 -18.39 7.30 -1.03
N LYS A 104 -17.91 7.54 0.20
CA LYS A 104 -16.99 8.64 0.54
C LYS A 104 -15.65 8.50 -0.17
N ARG A 105 -15.30 7.29 -0.62
CA ARG A 105 -14.08 7.02 -1.40
C ARG A 105 -14.31 6.88 -2.90
N ASP A 106 -15.49 7.29 -3.36
CA ASP A 106 -15.73 7.43 -4.79
C ASP A 106 -14.79 8.48 -5.39
N ILE A 107 -14.13 8.11 -6.48
CA ILE A 107 -13.29 9.04 -7.23
C ILE A 107 -14.12 9.60 -8.38
N LYS A 108 -14.46 10.88 -8.32
CA LYS A 108 -15.13 11.62 -9.39
C LYS A 108 -14.19 12.67 -9.96
N LYS A 109 -13.78 12.50 -11.21
CA LYS A 109 -12.85 13.43 -11.88
C LYS A 109 -13.30 13.68 -13.32
N THR A 110 -13.25 14.95 -13.74
CA THR A 110 -13.51 15.35 -15.12
C THR A 110 -12.18 15.42 -15.85
N ASP A 111 -11.79 14.32 -16.49
CA ASP A 111 -10.53 14.22 -17.24
C ASP A 111 -10.56 13.14 -18.33
N LYS A 112 -9.41 12.96 -18.98
CA LYS A 112 -9.18 12.02 -20.08
C LYS A 112 -8.49 10.72 -19.66
N TYR A 113 -8.34 10.46 -18.35
CA TYR A 113 -7.56 9.32 -17.87
C TYR A 113 -8.45 8.12 -17.53
N LEU A 114 -8.03 6.93 -17.96
CA LEU A 114 -8.65 5.68 -17.54
C LEU A 114 -8.25 5.36 -16.10
N ARG A 115 -9.19 4.88 -15.30
CA ARG A 115 -8.94 4.41 -13.93
C ARG A 115 -9.39 2.98 -13.82
N GLU A 116 -8.53 2.13 -13.31
CA GLU A 116 -8.79 0.71 -13.11
C GLU A 116 -8.52 0.34 -11.66
N THR A 117 -9.31 -0.58 -11.13
CA THR A 117 -9.15 -1.12 -9.78
C THR A 117 -8.83 -2.60 -9.87
N ILE A 118 -7.74 -3.01 -9.26
CA ILE A 118 -7.38 -4.41 -9.09
C ILE A 118 -7.70 -4.77 -7.65
N ILE A 119 -8.43 -5.87 -7.45
CA ILE A 119 -8.80 -6.38 -6.13
C ILE A 119 -8.09 -7.70 -5.94
N ILE A 120 -7.37 -7.81 -4.82
CA ILE A 120 -6.57 -8.98 -4.46
C ILE A 120 -6.98 -9.41 -3.07
N SER A 121 -7.46 -10.64 -2.93
CA SER A 121 -7.77 -11.24 -1.64
C SER A 121 -6.55 -12.02 -1.14
N ALA A 122 -5.94 -11.56 -0.04
CA ALA A 122 -4.78 -12.19 0.57
C ALA A 122 -5.16 -12.89 1.87
N ASN A 123 -4.88 -14.19 1.97
CA ASN A 123 -5.12 -14.95 3.20
C ASN A 123 -4.06 -14.62 4.26
N THR A 124 -4.48 -14.29 5.47
CA THR A 124 -3.62 -13.86 6.57
C THR A 124 -3.35 -14.96 7.59
N ARG A 125 -2.82 -16.10 7.14
CA ARG A 125 -2.55 -17.28 8.01
C ARG A 125 -1.67 -16.98 9.22
N ASN A 126 -0.71 -16.05 9.07
CA ASN A 126 0.25 -15.72 10.13
C ASN A 126 -0.26 -14.68 11.14
N LEU A 127 -1.46 -14.12 10.96
CA LEU A 127 -2.07 -13.21 11.93
C LEU A 127 -2.79 -13.95 13.07
N GLY A 128 -2.75 -15.29 13.14
CA GLY A 128 -3.48 -16.09 14.13
C GLY A 128 -2.63 -17.02 14.99
N LEU A 129 -1.32 -16.82 15.03
CA LEU A 129 -0.40 -17.61 15.86
C LEU A 129 -0.04 -16.83 17.14
N LEU A 130 -0.87 -16.98 18.17
CA LEU A 130 -0.54 -16.73 19.57
C LEU A 130 -1.10 -17.86 20.42
#